data_AF-A0A0F9URK7-F1
#
_entry.id   AF-A0A0F9URK7-F1
#
_cell.length_a   1.000
_cell.length_b   1.000
_cell.length_c   1.000
_cell.angle_alpha   90.00
_cell.angle_beta   90.00
_cell.angle_gamma   90.00
#
_symmetry.space_group_name_H-M   'P 1'
#
loop_
_entity.id
_entity.type
_entity.pdbx_description
1 polymer ?
#
loop_
_entity_poly.entity_id
_entity_poly.type
_entity_poly.pdbx_seq_one_letter_code
_entity_poly.pdbx_strand_id
1 'polypeptide(L)'
;MVQPFLSSSQTVVIQKYDLVKIDYQIWESDASRNYNIFNPSFDDTIWITMVPITENSTLGLILGLYNNLLGKHEYYESDLIWLNKNIDQDRNGMDDFSGEPALSFGNSTDLYFNTCLMIKFEVLDIQKM
;
A
#
# COMPACT_ATOMS: atom_id res chain seq x y z
N MET A 1 -30.75 16.69 36.64
CA MET A 1 -30.06 17.07 35.39
C MET A 1 -29.18 15.90 35.00
N VAL A 2 -29.50 15.21 33.90
CA VAL A 2 -28.70 14.08 33.39
C VAL A 2 -27.75 14.67 32.36
N GLN A 3 -26.44 14.57 32.59
CA GLN A 3 -25.43 14.99 31.60
C GLN A 3 -25.48 14.03 30.41
N PRO A 4 -25.45 14.53 29.15
CA PRO A 4 -25.26 13.67 28.01
C PRO A 4 -23.79 13.25 27.95
N PHE A 5 -23.52 11.95 28.03
CA PHE A 5 -22.25 11.38 27.61
C PHE A 5 -22.12 11.60 26.10
N LEU A 6 -21.30 12.58 25.70
CA LEU A 6 -20.79 12.66 24.34
C LEU A 6 -19.81 11.49 24.18
N SER A 7 -20.29 10.37 23.62
CA SER A 7 -19.40 9.35 23.08
C SER A 7 -18.74 9.96 21.85
N SER A 8 -17.51 10.45 22.01
CA SER A 8 -16.66 10.70 20.85
C SER A 8 -16.27 9.32 20.32
N SER A 9 -16.96 8.83 19.30
CA SER A 9 -16.48 7.70 18.52
C SER A 9 -15.16 8.12 17.87
N GLN A 10 -14.04 7.74 18.50
CA GLN A 10 -12.73 7.88 17.88
C GLN A 10 -12.70 6.98 16.67
N THR A 11 -12.58 7.57 15.48
CA THR A 11 -12.35 6.82 14.26
C THR A 11 -11.04 6.06 14.39
N VAL A 12 -11.11 4.74 14.29
CA VAL A 12 -9.93 3.89 14.25
C VAL A 12 -9.26 4.12 12.89
N VAL A 13 -8.02 4.60 12.92
CA VAL A 13 -7.21 4.83 11.72
C VAL A 13 -6.00 3.91 11.71
N ILE A 14 -5.56 3.51 10.53
CA ILE A 14 -4.40 2.65 10.32
C ILE A 14 -3.13 3.34 10.80
N GLN A 15 -2.34 2.63 11.59
CA GLN A 15 -1.03 3.04 12.10
C GLN A 15 0.03 1.99 11.76
N LYS A 16 1.29 2.37 11.93
CA LYS A 16 2.41 1.44 11.78
C LYS A 16 2.22 0.26 12.75
N TYR A 17 2.54 -0.94 12.28
CA TYR A 17 2.39 -2.23 12.97
C TYR A 17 0.97 -2.76 13.17
N ASP A 18 -0.08 -2.02 12.80
CA ASP A 18 -1.43 -2.56 12.76
C ASP A 18 -1.52 -3.72 11.76
N LEU A 19 -2.45 -4.63 12.02
CA LEU A 19 -2.86 -5.66 11.09
C LEU A 19 -4.12 -5.18 10.37
N VAL A 20 -4.07 -5.08 9.04
CA VAL A 20 -5.14 -4.48 8.22
C VAL A 20 -5.63 -5.50 7.20
N LYS A 21 -6.94 -5.65 7.09
CA LYS A 21 -7.56 -6.43 6.02
C LYS A 21 -7.90 -5.50 4.88
N ILE A 22 -7.47 -5.83 3.67
CA ILE A 22 -7.77 -5.06 2.48
C ILE A 22 -8.29 -5.96 1.36
N ASP A 23 -9.25 -5.46 0.59
CA ASP A 23 -9.46 -5.95 -0.77
C ASP A 23 -8.45 -5.25 -1.67
N TYR A 24 -7.64 -5.99 -2.42
CA TYR A 24 -6.45 -5.44 -3.06
C TYR A 24 -6.24 -5.92 -4.48
N GLN A 25 -6.04 -4.95 -5.36
CA GLN A 25 -5.81 -5.19 -6.78
C GLN A 25 -4.51 -4.54 -7.24
N ILE A 26 -3.77 -5.27 -8.08
CA ILE A 26 -2.56 -4.78 -8.76
C ILE A 26 -2.66 -5.03 -10.26
N TRP A 27 -2.25 -4.05 -11.05
CA TRP A 27 -2.00 -4.20 -12.48
C TRP A 27 -0.56 -3.82 -12.80
N GLU A 28 0.05 -4.60 -13.68
CA GLU A 28 1.21 -4.10 -14.43
C GLU A 28 0.75 -3.08 -15.46
N SER A 29 1.47 -1.97 -15.53
CA SER A 29 1.26 -0.90 -16.50
C SER A 29 2.54 -0.67 -17.28
N ASP A 30 2.39 -0.17 -18.50
CA ASP A 30 3.54 0.34 -19.25
C ASP A 30 3.81 1.83 -18.95
N ALA A 31 4.87 2.38 -19.57
CA ALA A 31 5.25 3.78 -19.44
C ALA A 31 4.21 4.76 -20.02
N SER A 32 3.31 4.29 -20.90
CA SER A 32 2.19 5.07 -21.44
C SER A 32 0.93 5.01 -20.59
N ARG A 33 1.01 4.35 -19.40
CA ARG A 33 -0.11 4.14 -18.49
C ARG A 33 -1.23 3.29 -19.08
N ASN A 34 -0.91 2.44 -20.06
CA ASN A 34 -1.85 1.45 -20.55
C ASN A 34 -1.83 0.23 -19.63
N TYR A 35 -3.03 -0.24 -19.29
CA TYR A 35 -3.28 -1.42 -18.46
C TYR A 35 -4.64 -2.03 -18.85
N ASN A 36 -4.84 -3.31 -18.58
CA ASN A 36 -6.13 -3.97 -18.79
C ASN A 36 -6.91 -4.03 -17.47
N ILE A 37 -7.86 -3.10 -17.30
CA ILE A 37 -8.69 -3.01 -16.08
C ILE A 37 -9.45 -4.30 -15.76
N PHE A 38 -9.78 -5.12 -16.77
CA PHE A 38 -10.55 -6.36 -16.57
C PHE A 38 -9.70 -7.56 -16.19
N ASN A 39 -8.38 -7.42 -16.13
CA ASN A 39 -7.47 -8.53 -15.85
C ASN A 39 -6.29 -8.07 -14.96
N PRO A 40 -6.54 -7.84 -13.66
CA PRO A 40 -5.48 -7.56 -12.69
C PRO A 40 -4.46 -8.70 -12.60
N SER A 41 -3.20 -8.35 -12.34
CA SER A 41 -2.13 -9.31 -12.03
C SER A 41 -2.30 -9.94 -10.65
N PHE A 42 -2.97 -9.23 -9.74
CA PHE A 42 -3.34 -9.69 -8.40
C PHE A 42 -4.70 -9.11 -8.03
N ASP A 43 -5.60 -9.94 -7.49
CA ASP A 43 -6.97 -9.58 -7.09
C ASP A 43 -7.42 -10.53 -5.98
N ASP A 44 -7.18 -10.14 -4.74
CA ASP A 44 -7.53 -10.95 -3.57
C ASP A 44 -7.73 -10.07 -2.32
N THR A 45 -8.47 -10.63 -1.38
CA THR A 45 -8.64 -10.05 -0.04
C THR A 45 -7.59 -10.61 0.91
N ILE A 46 -6.70 -9.75 1.39
CA ILE A 46 -5.53 -10.15 2.18
C ILE A 46 -5.46 -9.43 3.52
N TRP A 47 -4.78 -10.06 4.47
CA TRP A 47 -4.31 -9.43 5.70
C TRP A 47 -2.86 -9.01 5.52
N ILE A 48 -2.57 -7.76 5.87
CA ILE A 48 -1.23 -7.17 5.80
C ILE A 48 -0.85 -6.55 7.14
N THR A 49 0.43 -6.69 7.50
CA THR A 49 1.00 -5.95 8.62
C THR A 49 1.55 -4.63 8.11
N MET A 50 1.23 -3.51 8.75
CA MET A 50 1.69 -2.18 8.38
C MET A 50 3.17 -1.95 8.71
N VAL A 51 4.05 -2.61 7.98
CA VAL A 51 5.51 -2.49 8.03
C VAL A 51 6.01 -2.14 6.62
N PRO A 52 6.83 -1.10 6.44
CA PRO A 52 7.37 -0.79 5.12
C PRO A 52 8.44 -1.80 4.70
N ILE A 53 8.59 -2.01 3.40
CA ILE A 53 9.57 -2.93 2.81
C ILE A 53 11.02 -2.57 3.14
N THR A 54 11.27 -1.30 3.47
CA THR A 54 12.58 -0.79 3.92
C THR A 54 12.96 -1.27 5.32
N GLU A 55 11.98 -1.70 6.13
CA GLU A 55 12.20 -2.27 7.46
C GLU A 55 12.18 -3.79 7.44
N ASN A 56 11.36 -4.39 6.56
CA ASN A 56 11.28 -5.84 6.39
C ASN A 56 11.11 -6.19 4.90
N SER A 57 12.16 -6.69 4.28
CA SER A 57 12.16 -7.03 2.85
C SER A 57 11.28 -8.23 2.47
N THR A 58 10.89 -9.06 3.45
CA THR A 58 10.14 -10.30 3.20
C THR A 58 8.63 -10.09 3.31
N LEU A 59 8.20 -9.32 4.32
CA LEU A 59 6.78 -9.12 4.65
C LEU A 59 6.33 -7.67 4.54
N GLY A 60 7.26 -6.74 4.35
CA GLY A 60 6.97 -5.32 4.30
C GLY A 60 6.32 -4.90 2.98
N LEU A 61 5.47 -3.89 3.08
CA LEU A 61 4.72 -3.33 1.98
C LEU A 61 5.61 -2.37 1.19
N ILE A 62 5.49 -2.37 -0.14
CA ILE A 62 6.06 -1.29 -0.96
C ILE A 62 5.60 0.06 -0.45
N LEU A 63 6.48 1.06 -0.50
CA LEU A 63 6.21 2.37 0.11
C LEU A 63 4.96 3.05 -0.48
N GLY A 64 4.66 2.82 -1.75
CA GLY A 64 3.44 3.30 -2.38
C GLY A 64 2.17 2.81 -1.69
N LEU A 65 2.06 1.50 -1.41
CA LEU A 65 0.91 0.95 -0.69
C LEU A 65 0.90 1.40 0.78
N TYR A 66 2.05 1.29 1.46
CA TYR A 66 2.19 1.67 2.87
C TYR A 66 1.76 3.13 3.12
N ASN A 67 2.26 4.06 2.32
CA ASN A 67 1.97 5.50 2.46
C ASN A 67 0.50 5.82 2.17
N ASN A 68 -0.14 5.10 1.24
CA ASN A 68 -1.54 5.33 0.91
C ASN A 68 -2.53 4.74 1.93
N LEU A 69 -2.13 3.69 2.65
CA LEU A 69 -2.93 3.09 3.72
C LEU A 69 -2.82 3.84 5.06
N LEU A 70 -1.65 4.41 5.36
CA LEU A 70 -1.40 5.04 6.65
C LEU A 70 -2.44 6.16 6.93
N GLY A 71 -3.05 6.12 8.11
CA GLY A 71 -4.06 7.08 8.55
C GLY A 71 -5.44 6.92 7.92
N LYS A 72 -5.66 5.91 7.06
CA LYS A 72 -7.00 5.59 6.53
C LYS A 72 -7.82 4.83 7.56
N HIS A 73 -9.14 4.89 7.44
CA HIS A 73 -10.08 4.19 8.33
C HIS A 73 -10.72 3.01 7.61
N GLU A 74 -11.44 2.17 8.36
CA GLU A 74 -12.27 1.09 7.82
C GLU A 74 -13.27 1.63 6.78
N TYR A 75 -13.53 0.86 5.72
CA TYR A 75 -14.35 1.21 4.56
C TYR A 75 -13.81 2.36 3.69
N TYR A 76 -12.55 2.76 3.86
CA TYR A 76 -11.90 3.64 2.91
C TYR A 76 -11.62 2.88 1.61
N GLU A 77 -12.17 3.35 0.50
CA GLU A 77 -11.84 2.90 -0.85
C GLU A 77 -10.86 3.88 -1.49
N SER A 78 -9.77 3.37 -2.06
CA SER A 78 -8.81 4.19 -2.78
C SER A 78 -9.29 4.50 -4.20
N ASP A 79 -8.92 5.68 -4.70
CA ASP A 79 -8.77 5.87 -6.14
C ASP A 79 -7.69 4.93 -6.68
N LEU A 80 -7.59 4.85 -8.00
CA LEU A 80 -6.56 4.08 -8.68
C LEU A 80 -5.21 4.81 -8.60
N ILE A 81 -4.21 4.18 -7.97
CA ILE A 81 -2.91 4.79 -7.65
C ILE A 81 -1.86 4.28 -8.63
N TRP A 82 -1.15 5.20 -9.29
CA TRP A 82 -0.01 4.87 -10.15
C TRP A 82 1.31 4.92 -9.39
N LEU A 83 2.11 3.88 -9.56
CA LEU A 83 3.45 3.76 -9.03
C LEU A 83 4.42 3.61 -10.21
N ASN A 84 5.30 4.58 -10.39
CA ASN A 84 6.34 4.48 -11.41
C ASN A 84 7.33 3.38 -11.03
N LYS A 85 7.87 2.70 -12.06
CA LYS A 85 9.04 1.84 -11.89
C LYS A 85 10.17 2.60 -11.21
N ASN A 86 10.91 1.89 -10.38
CA ASN A 86 12.11 2.35 -9.71
C ASN A 86 13.09 1.19 -9.59
N ILE A 87 14.31 1.52 -9.16
CA ILE A 87 15.36 0.59 -8.80
C ILE A 87 15.89 1.02 -7.44
N ASP A 88 15.73 0.15 -6.45
CA ASP A 88 16.14 0.34 -5.04
C ASP A 88 16.71 -1.01 -4.58
N GLN A 89 17.97 -1.26 -4.93
CA GLN A 89 18.61 -2.55 -4.70
C GLN A 89 18.92 -2.80 -3.23
N ASP A 90 19.21 -1.75 -2.46
CA ASP A 90 19.50 -1.86 -1.03
C ASP A 90 18.25 -1.72 -0.14
N ARG A 91 17.08 -1.46 -0.74
CA ARG A 91 15.77 -1.29 -0.08
C ARG A 91 15.81 -0.16 0.94
N ASN A 92 16.52 0.93 0.65
CA ASN A 92 16.59 2.08 1.52
C ASN A 92 15.38 3.04 1.36
N GLY A 93 14.51 2.77 0.38
CA GLY A 93 13.31 3.56 0.08
C GLY A 93 13.55 4.69 -0.92
N MET A 94 14.74 4.78 -1.50
CA MET A 94 15.13 5.75 -2.50
C MET A 94 15.55 5.01 -3.77
N ASP A 95 15.14 5.55 -4.91
CA ASP A 95 15.54 5.03 -6.21
C ASP A 95 17.02 5.36 -6.47
N ASP A 96 17.82 4.33 -6.70
CA ASP A 96 19.28 4.38 -6.90
C ASP A 96 19.70 5.25 -8.10
N PHE A 97 18.80 5.49 -9.07
CA PHE A 97 19.12 6.28 -10.27
C PHE A 97 18.71 7.75 -10.14
N SER A 98 17.52 8.00 -9.63
CA SER A 98 16.91 9.33 -9.58
C SER A 98 17.08 10.02 -8.23
N GLY A 99 17.28 9.27 -7.15
CA GLY A 99 17.28 9.78 -5.78
C GLY A 99 15.88 10.18 -5.28
N GLU A 100 14.83 9.83 -6.01
CA GLU A 100 13.44 10.05 -5.61
C GLU A 100 12.93 8.85 -4.80
N PRO A 101 11.82 8.97 -4.04
CA PRO A 101 11.27 7.84 -3.29
C PRO A 101 10.93 6.64 -4.18
N ALA A 102 11.41 5.46 -3.81
CA ALA A 102 11.10 4.19 -4.47
C ALA A 102 9.74 3.66 -3.98
N LEU A 103 8.67 4.02 -4.69
CA LEU A 103 7.28 3.71 -4.28
C LEU A 103 6.80 2.31 -4.70
N SER A 104 7.53 1.62 -5.59
CA SER A 104 7.20 0.27 -6.08
C SER A 104 8.29 -0.74 -5.70
N PHE A 105 8.28 -1.93 -6.32
CA PHE A 105 9.35 -2.90 -6.16
C PHE A 105 10.61 -2.49 -6.96
N GLY A 106 11.67 -2.16 -6.23
CA GLY A 106 12.94 -1.71 -6.79
C GLY A 106 14.09 -2.72 -6.69
N ASN A 107 13.92 -3.84 -5.98
CA ASN A 107 14.97 -4.84 -5.84
C ASN A 107 14.85 -5.92 -6.93
N SER A 108 15.99 -6.34 -7.50
CA SER A 108 16.03 -7.25 -8.65
C SER A 108 15.51 -8.66 -8.39
N THR A 109 15.32 -9.05 -7.12
CA THR A 109 14.73 -10.34 -6.76
C THR A 109 13.20 -10.33 -6.73
N ASP A 110 12.58 -9.15 -6.79
CA ASP A 110 11.12 -9.01 -6.67
C ASP A 110 10.43 -9.32 -7.99
N LEU A 111 9.25 -9.96 -7.92
CA LEU A 111 8.47 -10.37 -9.10
C LEU A 111 8.14 -9.19 -10.03
N TYR A 112 7.90 -8.02 -9.46
CA TYR A 112 7.53 -6.79 -10.18
C TYR A 112 8.69 -5.77 -10.23
N PHE A 113 9.93 -6.24 -10.22
CA PHE A 113 11.11 -5.38 -10.28
C PHE A 113 11.09 -4.45 -11.49
N ASN A 114 11.33 -3.15 -11.26
CA ASN A 114 11.47 -2.13 -12.30
C ASN A 114 10.27 -2.07 -13.28
N THR A 115 9.09 -2.35 -12.74
CA THR A 115 7.81 -2.33 -13.47
C THR A 115 6.93 -1.19 -12.96
N CYS A 116 6.22 -0.51 -13.86
CA CYS A 116 5.20 0.45 -13.45
C CYS A 116 4.00 -0.34 -12.95
N LEU A 117 3.53 0.00 -11.76
CA LEU A 117 2.39 -0.66 -11.15
C LEU A 117 1.23 0.29 -10.98
N MET A 118 0.05 -0.30 -10.93
CA MET A 118 -1.14 0.36 -10.46
C MET A 118 -1.74 -0.44 -9.36
N ILE A 119 -2.23 0.24 -8.34
CA ILE A 119 -2.84 -0.40 -7.20
C ILE A 119 -4.18 0.24 -6.87
N LYS A 120 -5.11 -0.58 -6.39
CA LYS A 120 -6.37 -0.13 -5.79
C LYS A 120 -6.64 -0.97 -4.55
N PHE A 121 -7.18 -0.37 -3.51
CA PHE A 121 -7.60 -1.11 -2.33
C PHE A 121 -8.86 -0.55 -1.68
N GLU A 122 -9.54 -1.42 -0.94
CA GLU A 122 -10.54 -1.04 0.06
C GLU A 122 -10.09 -1.57 1.43
N VAL A 123 -10.17 -0.73 2.47
CA VAL A 123 -9.89 -1.16 3.84
C VAL A 123 -11.13 -1.85 4.41
N LEU A 124 -11.01 -3.12 4.76
CA LEU A 124 -12.14 -3.93 5.25
C LEU A 124 -12.17 -4.10 6.76
N ASP A 125 -11.00 -4.10 7.42
CA ASP A 125 -10.88 -4.27 8.88
C ASP A 125 -9.52 -3.73 9.36
N ILE A 126 -9.46 -3.25 10.61
CA ILE A 126 -8.24 -2.76 11.27
C ILE A 126 -8.13 -3.38 12.66
N GLN A 127 -7.11 -4.21 12.86
CA GLN A 127 -6.77 -4.79 14.16
C GLN A 127 -5.55 -4.10 14.74
N LYS A 128 -5.76 -3.51 15.92
CA LYS A 128 -4.70 -2.85 16.70
C LYS A 128 -3.81 -3.87 17.37
N MET A 129 -2.50 -3.63 17.27
CA MET A 129 -1.44 -4.45 17.89
C MET A 129 -0.87 -3.77 19.14
#